data_AF-A0AA96XAT8-F1
#
_entry.id   AF-A0AA96XAT8-F1
#
_cell.length_a   1.000
_cell.length_b   1.000
_cell.length_c   1.000
_cell.angle_alpha   90.00
_cell.angle_beta   90.00
_cell.angle_gamma   90.00
#
_symmetry.space_group_name_H-M   'P 1'
#
loop_
_entity.id
_entity.type
_entity.pdbx_description
1 polymer ?
#
loop_
_entity_poly.entity_id
_entity_poly.type
_entity_poly.pdbx_seq_one_letter_code
_entity_poly.pdbx_strand_id
1 'polypeptide(L)'
;MNEETLKFIEERRLVSYMNKTKWRELANAITSNSDFEPQVRLKYLRDLEAMPGFSLLDWEWVRYGQSNCIEWMDIDPFKRERRGNLLSDRITDFSGFIATVLKKYNIPYSLENGCYRVWGYANQQPVFV
;
A
#
# COMPACT_ATOMS: atom_id res chain seq x y z
N MET A 1 13.21 4.78 14.52
CA MET A 1 12.06 5.68 14.70
C MET A 1 12.48 6.73 15.71
N ASN A 2 12.27 8.01 15.43
CA ASN A 2 12.72 9.10 16.31
C ASN A 2 11.62 9.48 17.32
N GLU A 3 12.00 10.25 18.36
CA GLU A 3 11.10 10.69 19.42
C GLU A 3 9.91 11.51 18.90
N GLU A 4 10.13 12.36 17.89
CA GLU A 4 9.05 13.13 17.26
C GLU A 4 7.96 12.24 16.66
N THR A 5 8.34 11.14 16.00
CA THR A 5 7.37 10.20 15.41
C THR A 5 6.59 9.46 16.49
N LEU A 6 7.26 9.08 17.58
CA LEU A 6 6.60 8.44 18.73
C LEU A 6 5.56 9.37 19.35
N LYS A 7 5.94 10.62 19.63
CA LYS A 7 5.04 11.63 20.18
C LYS A 7 3.84 11.87 19.27
N PHE A 8 4.07 11.97 17.95
CA PHE A 8 3.00 12.11 16.98
C PHE A 8 2.01 10.93 16.98
N ILE A 9 2.52 9.70 17.04
CA ILE A 9 1.71 8.48 17.13
C ILE A 9 0.85 8.50 18.40
N GLU A 10 1.43 8.86 19.54
CA GLU A 10 0.74 8.94 20.84
C GLU A 10 -0.35 10.02 20.84
N GLU A 11 -0.02 11.24 20.41
CA GLU A 11 -0.96 12.37 20.35
C GLU A 11 -2.17 12.07 19.47
N ARG A 12 -1.95 11.36 18.35
CA ARG A 12 -3.02 10.97 17.42
C ARG A 12 -3.66 9.61 17.74
N ARG A 13 -3.24 8.94 18.82
CA ARG A 13 -3.70 7.60 19.22
C ARG A 13 -3.62 6.58 18.09
N LEU A 14 -2.55 6.66 17.31
CA LEU A 14 -2.31 5.75 16.19
C LEU A 14 -1.82 4.40 16.69
N VAL A 15 -2.41 3.33 16.18
CA VAL A 15 -2.00 1.94 16.46
C VAL A 15 -1.32 1.38 15.22
N SER A 16 -0.22 0.66 15.41
CA SER A 16 0.50 0.00 14.32
C SER A 16 -0.20 -1.31 13.91
N TYR A 17 -0.48 -1.45 12.62
CA TYR A 17 -1.10 -2.64 12.03
C TYR A 17 -0.13 -3.46 11.16
N MET A 18 0.99 -2.84 10.76
CA MET A 18 2.05 -3.47 9.98
C MET A 18 3.39 -3.39 10.69
N ASN A 19 4.15 -4.48 10.59
CA ASN A 19 5.54 -4.55 11.03
C ASN A 19 6.49 -4.72 9.82
N LYS A 20 7.79 -4.62 10.08
CA LYS A 20 8.83 -4.76 9.04
C LYS A 20 8.71 -6.05 8.24
N THR A 21 8.39 -7.16 8.90
CA THR A 21 8.24 -8.46 8.24
C THR A 21 7.08 -8.44 7.24
N LYS A 22 5.89 -7.97 7.64
CA LYS A 22 4.72 -7.92 6.75
C LYS A 22 4.95 -6.99 5.56
N TRP A 23 5.59 -5.83 5.77
CA TRP A 23 5.96 -4.93 4.66
C TRP A 23 6.90 -5.61 3.66
N ARG A 24 7.89 -6.34 4.17
CA ARG A 24 8.82 -7.10 3.33
C ARG A 24 8.12 -8.22 2.56
N GLU A 25 7.23 -8.98 3.21
CA GLU A 25 6.45 -10.03 2.52
C GLU A 25 5.52 -9.45 1.46
N LEU A 26 4.89 -8.30 1.72
CA LEU A 26 4.09 -7.59 0.72
C LEU A 26 4.94 -7.22 -0.50
N ALA A 27 6.10 -6.58 -0.27
CA ALA A 27 6.99 -6.19 -1.36
C ALA A 27 7.47 -7.40 -2.17
N ASN A 28 7.94 -8.45 -1.49
CA ASN A 28 8.37 -9.69 -2.13
C ASN A 28 7.26 -10.29 -3.00
N ALA A 29 6.05 -10.41 -2.45
CA ALA A 29 4.93 -11.02 -3.14
C ALA A 29 4.47 -10.20 -4.34
N ILE A 30 4.30 -8.88 -4.21
CA ILE A 30 3.93 -8.01 -5.34
C ILE A 30 4.97 -8.12 -6.46
N THR A 31 6.26 -7.98 -6.14
CA THR A 31 7.34 -8.04 -7.14
C THR A 31 7.59 -9.44 -7.72
N SER A 32 7.00 -10.50 -7.15
CA SER A 32 7.12 -11.86 -7.69
C SER A 32 6.31 -12.09 -8.96
N ASN A 33 5.32 -11.23 -9.22
CA ASN A 33 4.50 -11.28 -10.42
C ASN A 33 5.02 -10.27 -11.45
N SER A 34 5.82 -10.73 -12.41
CA SER A 34 6.41 -9.86 -13.45
C SER A 34 5.37 -9.21 -14.36
N ASP A 35 4.16 -9.74 -14.44
CA ASP A 35 3.09 -9.16 -15.26
C ASP A 35 2.40 -7.99 -14.56
N PHE A 36 2.69 -7.76 -13.27
CA PHE A 36 2.00 -6.78 -12.44
C PHE A 36 2.94 -5.84 -11.70
N GLU A 37 2.93 -4.57 -12.11
CA GLU A 37 3.56 -3.48 -11.37
C GLU A 37 2.46 -2.49 -10.96
N PRO A 38 1.98 -2.52 -9.71
CA PRO A 38 0.91 -1.65 -9.27
C PRO A 38 1.39 -0.21 -9.15
N GLN A 39 0.50 0.73 -9.49
CA GLN A 39 0.62 2.09 -8.99
C GLN A 39 0.05 2.15 -7.57
N VAL A 40 0.66 2.96 -6.73
CA VAL A 40 0.26 3.15 -5.34
C VAL A 40 0.04 4.62 -5.02
N ARG A 41 -0.76 4.86 -3.98
CA ARG A 41 -0.86 6.15 -3.32
C ARG A 41 -0.51 5.98 -1.85
N LEU A 42 0.34 6.85 -1.34
CA LEU A 42 0.84 6.78 0.03
C LEU A 42 0.37 7.96 0.85
N LYS A 43 0.16 7.72 2.13
CA LYS A 43 0.14 8.75 3.18
C LYS A 43 1.19 8.40 4.21
N TYR A 44 2.09 9.33 4.48
CA TYR A 44 3.03 9.22 5.58
C TYR A 44 2.43 9.80 6.86
N LEU A 45 2.90 9.30 8.01
CA LEU A 45 2.40 9.70 9.33
C LEU A 45 2.32 11.22 9.49
N ARG A 46 3.38 11.95 9.11
CA ARG A 46 3.52 13.38 9.40
C ARG A 46 2.98 14.29 8.30
N ASP A 47 2.50 13.72 7.19
CA ASP A 47 1.93 14.52 6.13
C ASP A 47 0.51 14.98 6.51
N LEU A 48 0.19 16.22 6.17
CA LEU A 48 -1.17 16.74 6.35
C LEU A 48 -2.16 15.97 5.47
N GLU A 49 -1.77 15.72 4.22
CA GLU A 49 -2.57 15.07 3.20
C GLU A 49 -1.79 13.92 2.55
N ALA A 50 -2.50 12.98 1.95
CA ALA A 50 -1.87 11.92 1.16
C ALA A 50 -1.17 12.51 -0.07
N MET A 51 -0.18 11.79 -0.61
CA MET A 51 0.43 12.17 -1.88
C MET A 51 -0.63 12.24 -2.99
N PRO A 52 -0.58 13.28 -3.85
CA PRO A 52 -1.56 13.44 -4.91
C PRO A 52 -1.37 12.36 -5.99
N GLY A 53 -2.44 11.62 -6.27
CA GLY A 53 -2.47 10.63 -7.35
C GLY A 53 -1.81 9.30 -7.03
N PHE A 54 -1.65 8.50 -8.07
CA PHE A 54 -1.04 7.17 -8.04
C PHE A 54 0.27 7.19 -8.83
N SER A 55 1.31 6.56 -8.30
CA SER A 55 2.62 6.46 -8.95
C SER A 55 3.21 5.07 -8.79
N LEU A 56 4.18 4.73 -9.63
CA LEU A 56 5.03 3.57 -9.37
C LEU A 56 5.82 3.78 -8.09
N LEU A 57 6.10 2.68 -7.39
CA LEU A 57 6.85 2.68 -6.14
C LEU A 57 8.13 1.87 -6.32
N ASP A 58 9.22 2.38 -5.76
CA ASP A 58 10.39 1.55 -5.53
C ASP A 58 10.07 0.52 -4.43
N TRP A 59 9.75 -0.71 -4.83
CA TRP A 59 9.44 -1.79 -3.90
C TRP A 59 10.64 -2.24 -3.07
N GLU A 60 11.89 -1.98 -3.49
CA GLU A 60 13.07 -2.24 -2.67
C GLU A 60 13.09 -1.35 -1.42
N TRP A 61 12.63 -0.09 -1.55
CA TRP A 61 12.47 0.82 -0.42
C TRP A 61 11.45 0.28 0.60
N VAL A 62 10.37 -0.37 0.16
CA VAL A 62 9.42 -1.03 1.08
C VAL A 62 10.04 -2.29 1.70
N ARG A 63 10.77 -3.07 0.89
CA ARG A 63 11.37 -4.35 1.28
C ARG A 63 12.44 -4.21 2.35
N TYR A 64 13.30 -3.20 2.21
CA TYR A 64 14.49 -3.01 3.07
C TYR A 64 14.47 -1.72 3.88
N GLY A 65 13.61 -0.76 3.56
CA GLY A 65 13.64 0.59 4.11
C GLY A 65 12.77 0.85 5.33
N GLN A 66 12.51 2.14 5.58
CA GLN A 66 11.77 2.67 6.72
C GLN A 66 10.26 2.71 6.49
N SER A 67 9.65 1.58 6.13
CA SER A 67 8.19 1.46 5.95
C SER A 67 7.38 1.78 7.23
N ASN A 68 8.04 1.99 8.36
CA ASN A 68 7.44 2.45 9.61
C ASN A 68 7.00 3.93 9.59
N CYS A 69 7.25 4.68 8.53
CA CYS A 69 6.71 6.04 8.34
C CYS A 69 5.38 6.08 7.56
N ILE A 70 4.95 4.94 6.98
CA ILE A 70 3.73 4.85 6.18
C ILE A 70 2.53 4.76 7.13
N GLU A 71 1.60 5.69 7.02
CA GLU A 71 0.30 5.60 7.69
C GLU A 71 -0.58 4.60 6.93
N TRP A 72 -0.70 4.75 5.61
CA TRP A 72 -1.36 3.76 4.75
C TRP A 72 -0.86 3.82 3.30
N MET A 73 -1.10 2.74 2.55
CA MET A 73 -0.80 2.57 1.13
C MET A 73 -2.03 2.04 0.41
N ASP A 74 -2.56 2.81 -0.55
CA ASP A 74 -3.55 2.32 -1.50
C ASP A 74 -2.83 1.66 -2.67
N ILE A 75 -3.20 0.41 -2.99
CA ILE A 75 -2.69 -0.33 -4.14
C ILE A 75 -3.80 -0.40 -5.19
N ASP A 76 -3.53 0.13 -6.38
CA ASP A 76 -4.44 0.02 -7.52
C ASP A 76 -4.33 -1.39 -8.13
N PRO A 77 -5.43 -2.17 -8.18
CA PRO A 77 -5.41 -3.52 -8.76
C PRO A 77 -5.34 -3.53 -10.28
N PHE A 78 -5.55 -2.40 -10.96
CA PHE A 78 -5.67 -2.35 -12.41
C PHE A 78 -4.37 -1.97 -13.09
N LYS A 79 -3.82 -2.89 -13.89
CA LYS A 79 -2.75 -2.57 -14.83
C LYS A 79 -3.37 -2.00 -16.10
N ARG A 80 -2.94 -0.80 -16.50
CA ARG A 80 -3.40 -0.12 -17.71
C ARG A 80 -2.26 -0.05 -18.72
N GLU A 81 -2.44 -0.69 -19.86
CA GLU A 81 -1.44 -0.75 -20.94
C GLU A 81 -1.95 0.02 -22.15
N ARG A 82 -1.23 1.09 -22.53
CA ARG A 82 -1.53 1.85 -23.75
C ARG A 82 -1.18 1.03 -24.98
N ARG A 83 -2.17 0.77 -25.85
CA ARG A 83 -1.98 0.00 -27.10
C ARG A 83 -1.86 0.90 -28.35
N GLY A 84 -1.60 2.18 -28.15
CA GLY A 84 -1.56 3.21 -29.20
C GLY A 84 -2.88 3.98 -29.32
N ASN A 85 -2.88 5.06 -30.12
CA ASN A 85 -3.99 6.03 -30.15
C ASN A 85 -5.31 5.51 -30.76
N LEU A 86 -5.29 4.37 -31.45
CA LEU A 86 -6.43 3.80 -32.18
C LEU A 86 -7.10 2.63 -31.44
N LEU A 87 -6.49 2.11 -30.38
CA LEU A 87 -7.02 1.01 -29.58
C LEU A 87 -7.27 1.52 -28.17
N SER A 88 -8.37 1.08 -27.56
CA SER A 88 -8.60 1.33 -26.14
C SER A 88 -7.48 0.70 -25.30
N ASP A 89 -7.14 1.37 -24.21
CA ASP A 89 -6.18 0.85 -23.23
C ASP A 89 -6.63 -0.53 -22.76
N ARG A 90 -5.67 -1.47 -22.70
CA ARG A 90 -5.93 -2.78 -22.10
C ARG A 90 -5.88 -2.62 -20.60
N ILE A 91 -6.99 -2.97 -19.94
CA ILE A 91 -7.08 -3.02 -18.49
C ILE A 91 -7.03 -4.48 -18.08
N THR A 92 -6.05 -4.84 -17.26
CA THR A 92 -5.95 -6.17 -16.66
C THR A 92 -6.16 -6.04 -15.16
N ASP A 93 -7.09 -6.84 -14.62
CA ASP A 93 -7.47 -6.82 -13.20
C ASP A 93 -6.65 -7.84 -12.39
N PHE A 94 -5.90 -7.35 -11.40
CA PHE A 94 -5.10 -8.14 -10.47
C PHE A 94 -5.68 -8.17 -9.04
N SER A 95 -6.95 -7.79 -8.85
CA SER A 95 -7.64 -7.81 -7.55
C SER A 95 -7.53 -9.16 -6.83
N GLY A 96 -7.73 -10.26 -7.58
CA GLY A 96 -7.59 -11.62 -7.04
C GLY A 96 -6.18 -11.94 -6.57
N PHE A 97 -5.16 -11.47 -7.29
CA PHE A 97 -3.75 -11.63 -6.90
C PHE A 97 -3.45 -10.85 -5.62
N ILE A 98 -3.83 -9.56 -5.55
CA ILE A 98 -3.59 -8.72 -4.36
C ILE A 98 -4.31 -9.31 -3.14
N ALA A 99 -5.59 -9.65 -3.26
CA ALA A 99 -6.34 -10.25 -2.16
C ALA A 99 -5.70 -11.56 -1.66
N THR A 100 -5.18 -12.39 -2.56
CA THR A 100 -4.48 -13.62 -2.20
C THR A 100 -3.20 -13.33 -1.41
N VAL A 101 -2.41 -12.35 -1.86
CA VAL A 101 -1.19 -11.92 -1.17
C VAL A 101 -1.52 -11.39 0.23
N LEU A 102 -2.47 -10.48 0.34
CA LEU A 102 -2.82 -9.85 1.62
C LEU A 102 -3.32 -10.89 2.63
N LYS A 103 -4.18 -11.82 2.19
CA LYS A 103 -4.68 -12.93 3.02
C LYS A 103 -3.56 -13.89 3.43
N LYS A 104 -2.70 -14.31 2.49
CA LYS A 104 -1.59 -15.24 2.75
C LYS A 104 -0.68 -14.76 3.88
N TYR A 105 -0.43 -13.45 3.96
CA TYR A 105 0.47 -12.86 4.95
C TYR A 105 -0.24 -12.20 6.14
N ASN A 106 -1.57 -12.40 6.27
CA ASN A 106 -2.40 -11.78 7.30
C ASN A 106 -2.18 -10.26 7.38
N ILE A 107 -2.10 -9.61 6.22
CA ILE A 107 -1.92 -8.17 6.11
C ILE A 107 -3.30 -7.51 6.24
N PRO A 108 -3.50 -6.63 7.24
CA PRO A 108 -4.76 -5.94 7.41
C PRO A 108 -4.98 -4.90 6.29
N TYR A 109 -6.14 -4.96 5.63
CA TYR A 109 -6.49 -4.03 4.57
C TYR A 109 -7.99 -3.71 4.54
N SER A 110 -8.34 -2.53 4.03
CA SER A 110 -9.72 -2.17 3.66
C SER A 110 -9.82 -1.94 2.14
N LEU A 111 -11.05 -1.93 1.62
CA LEU A 111 -11.31 -1.54 0.23
C LEU A 111 -11.78 -0.08 0.21
N GLU A 112 -11.00 0.77 -0.43
CA GLU A 112 -11.23 2.23 -0.47
C GLU A 112 -11.26 2.68 -1.92
N ASN A 113 -12.42 3.12 -2.42
CA ASN A 113 -12.59 3.60 -3.80
C ASN A 113 -12.04 2.63 -4.88
N GLY A 114 -12.24 1.32 -4.68
CA GLY A 114 -11.75 0.28 -5.59
C GLY A 114 -10.27 -0.07 -5.44
N CYS A 115 -9.56 0.53 -4.48
CA CYS A 115 -8.16 0.21 -4.17
C CYS A 115 -8.05 -0.61 -2.88
N TYR A 116 -6.96 -1.36 -2.76
CA TYR A 116 -6.63 -2.09 -1.54
C TYR A 116 -5.79 -1.19 -0.62
N ARG A 117 -6.40 -0.68 0.45
CA ARG A 117 -5.70 0.14 1.45
C ARG A 117 -5.04 -0.75 2.49
N VAL A 118 -3.72 -0.83 2.44
CA VAL A 118 -2.89 -1.47 3.46
C VAL A 118 -2.56 -0.45 4.55
N TRP A 119 -2.90 -0.77 5.80
CA TRP A 119 -2.73 0.13 6.93
C TRP A 119 -1.40 -0.10 7.63
N GLY A 120 -0.54 0.92 7.65
CA GLY A 120 0.63 0.96 8.51
C GLY A 120 0.27 1.34 9.94
N TYR A 121 -0.48 2.44 10.06
CA TYR A 121 -1.05 2.94 11.31
C TYR A 121 -2.47 3.44 11.10
N ALA A 122 -3.33 3.28 12.12
CA ALA A 122 -4.67 3.87 12.13
C ALA A 122 -5.11 4.22 13.56
N ASN A 123 -5.93 5.26 13.72
CA ASN A 123 -6.45 5.72 15.01
C ASN A 123 -7.75 5.01 15.42
N GLN A 124 -8.39 4.33 14.47
CA GLN A 124 -9.56 3.47 14.66
C GLN A 124 -9.27 2.16 13.95
N GLN A 125 -9.90 1.08 14.39
CA GLN A 125 -9.79 -0.21 13.71
C GLN A 125 -10.52 -0.10 12.37
N PRO A 126 -9.80 -0.13 11.23
CA PRO A 126 -10.45 -0.14 9.93
C PRO A 126 -11.28 -1.41 9.81
N VAL A 127 -12.38 -1.35 9.05
CA VAL A 127 -13.15 -2.55 8.72
C VAL A 127 -12.34 -3.35 7.72
N PHE A 128 -11.67 -4.39 8.21
CA PHE A 128 -10.88 -5.28 7.38
C PHE A 128 -11.77 -6.26 6.62
N VAL A 129 -11.34 -6.63 5.41
CA VAL A 129 -12.00 -7.62 4.54
C VAL A 129 -11.40 -9.01 4.72
#